data_AF-A0A146KGR6-F1
#
_entry.id   AF-A0A146KGR6-F1
#
_cell.length_a   1.000
_cell.length_b   1.000
_cell.length_c   1.000
_cell.angle_alpha   90.00
_cell.angle_beta   90.00
_cell.angle_gamma   90.00
#
_symmetry.space_group_name_H-M   'P 1'
#
loop_
_entity.id
_entity.type
_entity.pdbx_description
1 polymer ?
#
loop_
_entity_poly.entity_id
_entity_poly.type
_entity_poly.pdbx_seq_one_letter_code
_entity_poly.pdbx_strand_id
1 'polypeptide(L)'
;IQANAHKYELVSRSAQDVFQQFDRNFAMLSIDEAVLDLTEVVFGLLKTEKFVEYAETNFICQNKTKVEICTSYVVNQLRKQIFDLLKVTCSCGV
;
A
#
# COMPACT_ATOMS: atom_id res chain seq x y z
N ILE A 1 26.49 20.99 2.20
CA ILE A 1 26.24 19.53 2.15
C ILE A 1 25.37 19.28 0.93
N GLN A 2 25.94 18.85 -0.21
CA GLN A 2 25.11 18.38 -1.32
C GLN A 2 24.61 16.98 -0.95
N ALA A 3 23.33 16.89 -0.60
CA ALA A 3 22.69 15.59 -0.37
C ALA A 3 22.76 14.78 -1.68
N ASN A 4 23.21 13.54 -1.60
CA ASN A 4 23.31 12.65 -2.76
C ASN A 4 21.89 12.20 -3.15
N ALA A 5 21.20 13.01 -3.96
CA ALA A 5 19.83 12.81 -4.43
C ALA A 5 19.61 11.40 -5.03
N HIS A 6 20.66 10.85 -5.65
CA HIS A 6 20.63 9.53 -6.26
C HIS A 6 20.22 8.40 -5.30
N LYS A 7 20.59 8.50 -4.02
CA LYS A 7 20.20 7.47 -3.03
C LYS A 7 18.68 7.47 -2.78
N TYR A 8 18.06 8.65 -2.76
CA TYR A 8 16.61 8.78 -2.57
C TYR A 8 15.86 8.31 -3.83
N GLU A 9 16.39 8.59 -5.01
CA GLU A 9 15.82 8.11 -6.27
C GLU A 9 15.84 6.59 -6.37
N LEU A 10 16.91 5.94 -5.91
CA LEU A 10 16.99 4.48 -5.89
C LEU A 10 15.93 3.86 -4.96
N VAL A 11 15.80 4.40 -3.74
CA VAL A 11 14.76 3.94 -2.80
C VAL A 11 13.36 4.17 -3.38
N SER A 12 13.12 5.32 -4.00
CA SER A 12 11.84 5.64 -4.67
C SER A 12 11.51 4.63 -5.76
N ARG A 13 12.46 4.32 -6.65
CA ARG A 13 12.26 3.34 -7.72
C ARG A 13 11.98 1.94 -7.18
N SER A 14 12.69 1.50 -6.14
CA SER A 14 12.39 0.20 -5.51
C SER A 14 11.02 0.16 -4.84
N ALA A 15 10.52 1.28 -4.31
CA ALA A 15 9.16 1.34 -3.78
C ALA A 15 8.12 1.28 -4.92
N GLN A 16 8.41 1.90 -6.07
CA GLN A 16 7.58 1.83 -7.27
C GLN A 16 7.42 0.40 -7.80
N ASP A 17 8.47 -0.42 -7.72
CA ASP A 17 8.38 -1.85 -8.08
C ASP A 17 7.38 -2.61 -7.20
N VAL A 18 7.17 -2.18 -5.95
CA VAL A 18 6.12 -2.71 -5.07
C VAL A 18 4.76 -2.16 -5.49
N PHE A 19 4.64 -0.86 -5.73
CA PHE A 19 3.37 -0.24 -6.16
C PHE A 19 2.80 -0.90 -7.43
N GLN A 20 3.65 -1.20 -8.42
CA GLN A 20 3.27 -1.86 -9.67
C GLN A 20 2.62 -3.23 -9.51
N GLN A 21 2.86 -3.91 -8.38
CA GLN A 21 2.25 -5.21 -8.08
C GLN A 21 0.78 -5.07 -7.66
N PHE A 22 0.40 -3.91 -7.14
CA PHE A 22 -0.96 -3.60 -6.70
C PHE A 22 -1.74 -2.79 -7.74
N ASP A 23 -1.06 -1.85 -8.41
CA ASP A 23 -1.62 -1.03 -9.48
C ASP A 23 -0.56 -0.76 -10.55
N ARG A 24 -0.78 -1.25 -11.77
CA ARG A 24 0.15 -1.05 -12.89
C ARG A 24 0.16 0.37 -13.44
N ASN A 25 -0.89 1.15 -13.16
CA ASN A 25 -1.10 2.50 -13.70
C ASN A 25 -1.04 3.57 -12.60
N PHE A 26 -0.42 3.26 -11.45
CA PHE A 26 -0.26 4.18 -10.34
C PHE A 26 0.42 5.49 -10.77
N ALA A 27 0.12 6.57 -10.05
CA ALA A 27 0.72 7.88 -10.30
C ALA A 27 1.67 8.25 -9.16
N MET A 28 2.94 8.55 -9.49
CA MET A 28 3.83 9.22 -8.55
C MET A 28 3.45 10.71 -8.44
N LEU A 29 3.29 11.19 -7.20
CA LEU A 29 3.07 12.62 -6.91
C LEU A 29 4.38 13.36 -6.63
N SER A 30 5.30 12.67 -5.95
CA SER A 30 6.63 13.16 -5.58
C SER A 30 7.64 12.01 -5.64
N ILE A 31 8.83 12.18 -5.04
CA ILE A 31 9.80 11.09 -4.91
C ILE A 31 9.36 10.02 -3.90
N ASP A 32 8.50 10.37 -2.95
CA ASP A 32 8.10 9.54 -1.81
C ASP A 32 6.57 9.35 -1.66
N GLU A 33 5.77 9.99 -2.51
CA GLU A 33 4.32 9.88 -2.52
C GLU A 33 3.77 9.36 -3.85
N ALA A 34 2.75 8.50 -3.75
CA ALA A 34 2.05 7.92 -4.90
C ALA A 34 0.55 7.77 -4.62
N VAL A 35 -0.24 7.77 -5.67
CA VAL A 35 -1.67 7.41 -5.68
C VAL A 35 -1.83 6.12 -6.46
N LEU A 36 -2.51 5.15 -5.85
CA LEU A 36 -2.78 3.84 -6.43
C LEU A 36 -4.29 3.61 -6.50
N ASP A 37 -4.76 3.03 -7.59
CA ASP A 37 -6.11 2.48 -7.70
C ASP A 37 -6.13 1.01 -7.28
N LEU A 38 -6.68 0.75 -6.09
CA LEU A 38 -6.77 -0.60 -5.52
C LEU A 38 -8.11 -1.30 -5.80
N THR A 39 -8.98 -0.70 -6.61
CA THR A 39 -10.36 -1.16 -6.84
C THR A 39 -10.41 -2.64 -7.24
N GLU A 40 -9.63 -3.04 -8.24
CA GLU A 40 -9.62 -4.42 -8.75
C GLU A 40 -9.10 -5.42 -7.72
N VAL A 41 -8.04 -5.07 -6.99
CA VAL A 41 -7.46 -5.94 -5.95
C VAL A 41 -8.45 -6.15 -4.82
N VAL A 42 -9.08 -5.08 -4.35
CA VAL A 42 -10.08 -5.12 -3.27
C VAL A 42 -11.30 -5.91 -3.70
N PHE A 43 -11.85 -5.68 -4.90
CA PHE A 43 -12.99 -6.45 -5.40
C PHE A 43 -12.65 -7.92 -5.62
N GLY A 44 -11.43 -8.23 -6.08
CA GLY A 44 -10.96 -9.61 -6.18
C GLY A 44 -11.01 -10.33 -4.83
N LEU A 45 -10.55 -9.67 -3.77
CA LEU A 45 -10.55 -10.24 -2.43
C LEU A 45 -11.97 -10.42 -1.87
N LEU A 46 -12.84 -9.42 -2.06
CA LEU A 46 -14.24 -9.49 -1.64
C LEU A 46 -14.98 -10.71 -2.22
N LYS A 47 -14.64 -11.13 -3.44
CA LYS A 47 -15.23 -12.31 -4.10
C LYS A 47 -14.79 -13.64 -3.50
N THR A 48 -13.67 -13.66 -2.76
CA THR A 48 -13.09 -14.92 -2.26
C THR A 48 -13.51 -15.30 -0.84
N GLU A 49 -14.21 -14.42 -0.11
CA GLU A 49 -14.70 -14.59 1.29
C GLU A 49 -13.68 -15.03 2.36
N LYS A 50 -12.42 -15.34 2.02
CA LYS A 50 -11.35 -15.84 2.91
C LYS A 50 -10.82 -14.82 3.94
N PHE A 51 -11.46 -13.67 4.06
CA PHE A 51 -10.77 -12.44 4.45
C PHE A 51 -11.20 -11.86 5.80
N VAL A 52 -12.33 -12.31 6.33
CA VAL A 52 -13.01 -11.64 7.46
C VAL A 52 -12.24 -11.79 8.78
N GLU A 53 -11.35 -12.78 8.92
CA GLU A 53 -10.73 -13.10 10.22
C GLU A 53 -9.44 -12.33 10.55
N TYR A 54 -8.68 -11.85 9.55
CA TYR A 54 -7.35 -11.25 9.79
C TYR A 54 -7.33 -9.72 9.90
N ALA A 55 -8.33 -9.04 9.35
CA ALA A 55 -8.31 -7.59 9.16
C ALA A 55 -8.94 -6.78 10.31
N GLU A 56 -9.56 -7.44 11.30
CA GLU A 56 -10.23 -6.77 12.41
C GLU A 56 -9.29 -6.14 13.44
N THR A 57 -8.03 -6.59 13.50
CA THR A 57 -7.11 -6.30 14.62
C THR A 57 -6.50 -4.90 14.64
N ASN A 58 -6.52 -4.15 13.52
CA ASN A 58 -5.79 -2.87 13.40
C ASN A 58 -6.64 -1.68 12.92
N PHE A 59 -7.96 -1.80 12.86
CA PHE A 59 -8.82 -0.75 12.30
C PHE A 59 -9.64 -0.03 13.37
N ILE A 60 -9.51 1.31 13.44
CA ILE A 60 -9.98 2.17 14.54
C ILE A 60 -11.49 2.48 14.43
N CYS A 61 -12.10 2.45 13.25
CA CYS A 61 -13.52 2.81 13.07
C CYS A 61 -14.48 1.70 13.56
N GLN A 62 -15.58 2.09 14.20
CA GLN A 62 -16.58 1.16 14.75
C GLN A 62 -17.60 0.65 13.71
N ASN A 63 -17.85 1.40 12.63
CA ASN A 63 -18.73 1.01 11.53
C ASN A 63 -17.89 0.68 10.31
N LYS A 64 -17.53 -0.60 10.13
CA LYS A 64 -16.66 -1.04 9.03
C LYS A 64 -17.47 -1.78 7.97
N THR A 65 -17.43 -1.28 6.74
CA THR A 65 -17.89 -2.02 5.56
C THR A 65 -16.85 -3.09 5.19
N LYS A 66 -17.30 -4.15 4.51
CA LYS A 66 -16.38 -5.18 3.99
C LYS A 66 -15.31 -4.58 3.06
N VAL A 67 -15.67 -3.51 2.33
CA VAL A 67 -14.75 -2.77 1.46
C VAL A 67 -13.63 -2.16 2.28
N GLU A 68 -13.93 -1.37 3.32
CA GLU A 68 -12.92 -0.73 4.17
C GLU A 68 -11.98 -1.75 4.83
N ILE A 69 -12.51 -2.88 5.28
CA ILE A 69 -11.73 -3.99 5.85
C ILE A 69 -10.75 -4.56 4.81
N CYS A 70 -11.25 -4.82 3.59
CA CYS A 70 -10.44 -5.34 2.50
C CYS A 70 -9.35 -4.36 2.06
N THR A 71 -9.70 -3.09 1.88
CA THR A 71 -8.74 -2.05 1.50
C THR A 71 -7.65 -1.90 2.54
N SER A 72 -8.01 -1.90 3.83
CA SER A 72 -7.05 -1.79 4.93
C SER A 72 -6.05 -2.93 4.96
N TYR A 73 -6.49 -4.17 4.71
CA TYR A 73 -5.57 -5.29 4.61
C TYR A 73 -4.64 -5.14 3.40
N VAL A 74 -5.17 -4.81 2.22
CA VAL A 74 -4.34 -4.65 1.00
C VAL A 74 -3.26 -3.63 1.25
N VAL A 75 -3.62 -2.48 1.82
CA VAL A 75 -2.70 -1.41 2.15
C VAL A 75 -1.70 -1.83 3.23
N ASN A 76 -2.11 -2.61 4.22
CA ASN A 76 -1.20 -3.17 5.21
C ASN A 76 -0.19 -4.15 4.58
N GLN A 77 -0.61 -5.00 3.64
CA GLN A 77 0.30 -5.89 2.90
C GLN A 77 1.30 -5.08 2.06
N LEU A 78 0.83 -4.05 1.37
CA LEU A 78 1.69 -3.15 0.59
C LEU A 78 2.76 -2.51 1.49
N ARG A 79 2.34 -1.89 2.61
CA ARG A 79 3.27 -1.24 3.56
C ARG A 79 4.26 -2.23 4.16
N LYS A 80 3.80 -3.44 4.47
CA LYS A 80 4.67 -4.52 4.97
C LYS A 80 5.72 -4.90 3.93
N GLN A 81 5.35 -5.08 2.67
CA GLN A 81 6.32 -5.40 1.61
C GLN A 81 7.38 -4.30 1.44
N ILE A 82 6.97 -3.02 1.49
CA ILE A 82 7.92 -1.89 1.45
C ILE A 82 8.87 -1.95 2.63
N PHE A 83 8.37 -2.17 3.85
CA PHE A 83 9.21 -2.28 5.04
C PHE A 83 10.14 -3.50 4.98
N ASP A 84 9.65 -4.64 4.50
CA ASP A 84 10.43 -5.86 4.41
C ASP A 84 11.59 -5.71 3.41
N LEU A 85 11.35 -5.03 2.28
CA LEU A 85 12.34 -4.78 1.23
C LEU A 85 13.31 -3.64 1.57
N LEU A 86 12.78 -2.48 1.96
CA LEU A 86 13.53 -1.22 2.03
C LEU A 86 13.84 -0.76 3.45
N LYS A 87 13.21 -1.40 4.46
CA LYS A 87 13.29 -0.98 5.87
C LYS A 87 12.81 0.46 6.10
N VAL A 88 11.89 0.94 5.25
CA VAL A 88 11.25 2.25 5.36
C VAL A 88 9.80 2.08 5.80
N THR A 89 9.35 2.92 6.72
CA THR A 89 7.95 2.99 7.14
C THR A 89 7.18 3.97 6.27
N CYS A 90 5.96 3.61 5.89
CA CYS A 90 5.08 4.48 5.09
C CYS A 90 3.79 4.79 5.85
N SER A 91 3.26 5.98 5.62
CA SER A 91 1.89 6.37 5.98
C SER A 91 1.00 6.26 4.74
N CYS A 92 -0.31 6.10 4.93
CA CYS A 92 -1.26 5.99 3.83
C CYS A 92 -2.61 6.61 4.20
N GLY A 93 -3.22 7.32 3.26
CA GLY A 93 -4.64 7.64 3.27
C GLY A 93 -5.40 6.64 2.40
N VAL A 94 -6.59 6.25 2.83
CA VAL A 94 -7.52 5.35 2.13
C VAL A 94 -8.87 6.03 2.03
#